data_AF-A0A968PAN6-F1
#
_entry.id   AF-A0A968PAN6-F1
#
_cell.length_a   1.000
_cell.length_b   1.000
_cell.length_c   1.000
_cell.angle_alpha   90.00
_cell.angle_beta   90.00
_cell.angle_gamma   90.00
#
_symmetry.space_group_name_H-M   'P 1'
#
loop_
_entity.id
_entity.type
_entity.pdbx_description
1 polymer ?
#
loop_
_entity_poly.entity_id
_entity_poly.type
_entity_poly.pdbx_seq_one_letter_code
_entity_poly.pdbx_strand_id
1 'polypeptide(L)'
;LLARTRHDIAGLHGAWRELRTRRDHLVNPHGIHLRWHMQGHHSFTNWCRGIAWYLLGFSRSFDAVGVELAPADLRDEFVRAAEWIRGYQNEAGLWHAFVDDPRCGPDTAGSAGIAAAMLQGVKLGLLPMAYRDCAQRAVNSLLEHLTPDGLLSGITQSNRGGEALQRSNYRVISPMGMGMLAQAVAHLMSLQSTA
;
A
#
# COMPACT_ATOMS: atom_id res chain seq x y z
N LEU A 1 -8.14 -11.90 11.41
CA LEU A 1 -8.31 -13.37 11.23
C LEU A 1 -8.31 -14.08 12.58
N LEU A 2 -7.20 -14.10 13.32
CA LEU A 2 -7.11 -14.78 14.63
C LEU A 2 -8.20 -14.37 15.63
N ALA A 3 -8.38 -13.06 15.85
CA ALA A 3 -9.40 -12.56 16.76
C ALA A 3 -10.81 -12.99 16.33
N ARG A 4 -11.12 -12.90 15.04
CA ARG A 4 -12.42 -13.33 14.47
C ARG A 4 -12.63 -14.85 14.63
N THR A 5 -11.63 -15.68 14.31
CA THR A 5 -11.71 -17.14 14.44
C THR A 5 -11.86 -17.58 15.89
N ARG A 6 -11.29 -16.82 16.84
CA ARG A 6 -11.38 -17.09 18.27
C ARG A 6 -12.54 -16.39 18.97
N HIS A 7 -13.36 -15.63 18.23
CA HIS A 7 -14.41 -14.77 18.78
C HIS A 7 -13.89 -13.79 19.87
N ASP A 8 -12.65 -13.35 19.74
CA ASP A 8 -11.96 -12.45 20.66
C ASP A 8 -12.26 -10.98 20.31
N ILE A 9 -13.27 -10.42 20.96
CA ILE A 9 -13.68 -9.02 20.80
C ILE A 9 -12.59 -8.04 21.25
N ALA A 10 -11.82 -8.37 22.29
CA ALA A 10 -10.74 -7.50 22.76
C ALA A 10 -9.63 -7.37 21.70
N GLY A 11 -9.30 -8.48 21.03
CA GLY A 11 -8.39 -8.50 19.89
C GLY A 11 -8.86 -7.64 18.70
N LEU A 12 -10.17 -7.61 18.44
CA LEU A 12 -10.75 -6.73 17.40
C LEU A 12 -10.59 -5.25 17.77
N HIS A 13 -10.90 -4.87 19.02
CA HIS A 13 -10.68 -3.51 19.50
C HIS A 13 -9.20 -3.12 19.49
N GLY A 14 -8.31 -4.07 19.79
CA GLY A 14 -6.87 -3.89 19.67
C GLY A 14 -6.44 -3.52 18.24
N ALA A 15 -6.97 -4.20 17.22
CA ALA A 15 -6.67 -3.90 15.83
C ALA A 15 -7.07 -2.47 15.42
N TRP A 16 -8.24 -2.00 15.84
CA TRP A 16 -8.67 -0.61 15.60
C TRP A 16 -7.82 0.41 16.32
N ARG A 17 -7.41 0.12 17.55
CA ARG A 17 -6.48 0.97 18.30
C ARG A 17 -5.15 1.09 17.58
N GLU A 18 -4.59 -0.01 17.09
CA GLU A 18 -3.33 0.00 16.33
C GLU A 18 -3.45 0.85 15.05
N LEU A 19 -4.53 0.72 14.28
CA LEU A 19 -4.72 1.54 13.08
C LEU A 19 -4.82 3.04 13.42
N ARG A 20 -5.53 3.41 14.49
CA ARG A 20 -5.59 4.80 14.97
C ARG A 20 -4.22 5.31 15.38
N THR A 21 -3.49 4.54 16.19
CA THR A 21 -2.11 4.88 16.57
C THR A 21 -1.24 5.09 15.33
N ARG A 22 -1.37 4.26 14.28
CA ARG A 22 -0.60 4.45 13.05
C ARG A 22 -1.01 5.69 12.28
N ARG A 23 -2.30 5.98 12.15
CA ARG A 23 -2.76 7.26 11.57
C ARG A 23 -2.18 8.44 12.34
N ASP A 24 -2.37 8.47 13.65
CA ASP A 24 -2.08 9.63 14.49
C ASP A 24 -0.56 9.92 14.57
N HIS A 25 0.28 8.89 14.46
CA HIS A 25 1.74 9.06 14.50
C HIS A 25 2.42 9.07 13.14
N LEU A 26 1.86 8.45 12.10
CA LEU A 26 2.52 8.33 10.78
C LEU A 26 1.95 9.29 9.73
N VAL A 27 0.92 10.07 10.04
CA VAL A 27 0.34 11.04 9.13
C VAL A 27 0.48 12.44 9.71
N ASN A 28 0.98 13.38 8.90
CA ASN A 28 1.00 14.80 9.23
C ASN A 28 0.87 15.64 7.93
N PRO A 29 0.89 16.99 8.00
CA PRO A 29 0.76 17.83 6.81
C PRO A 29 1.85 17.64 5.72
N HIS A 30 2.99 17.04 6.06
CA HIS A 30 4.07 16.73 5.12
C HIS A 30 3.89 15.39 4.40
N GLY A 31 2.94 14.55 4.85
CA GLY A 31 2.53 13.33 4.15
C GLY A 31 2.41 12.11 5.05
N ILE A 32 2.77 10.95 4.51
CA ILE A 32 2.69 9.65 5.20
C ILE A 32 4.09 9.09 5.40
N HIS A 33 4.43 8.76 6.65
CA HIS A 33 5.76 8.35 7.07
C HIS A 33 5.79 6.84 7.34
N LEU A 34 6.94 6.20 7.10
CA LEU A 34 7.13 4.82 7.55
C LEU A 34 7.25 4.73 9.08
N ARG A 35 7.95 5.69 9.70
CA ARG A 35 8.32 5.62 11.12
C ARG A 35 8.11 6.95 11.80
N TRP A 36 7.63 6.85 13.03
CA TRP A 36 7.69 7.88 14.05
C TRP A 36 8.66 7.40 15.13
N HIS A 37 9.53 8.29 15.59
CA HIS A 37 10.51 8.03 16.63
C HIS A 37 10.06 8.68 17.94
N MET A 38 10.41 8.07 19.08
CA MET A 38 9.99 8.55 20.41
C MET A 38 10.42 9.99 20.71
N GLN A 39 11.44 10.49 20.01
CA GLN A 39 11.93 11.87 20.10
C GLN A 39 11.10 12.88 19.29
N GLY A 40 9.98 12.44 18.70
CA GLY A 40 9.02 13.30 18.01
C GLY A 40 9.30 13.55 16.52
N HIS A 41 10.33 12.92 15.93
CA HIS A 41 10.64 13.08 14.51
C HIS A 41 10.17 11.88 13.67
N HIS A 42 10.05 12.08 12.37
CA HIS A 42 9.68 11.06 11.38
C HIS A 42 10.87 10.64 10.51
N SER A 43 10.75 9.48 9.86
CA SER A 43 11.66 9.10 8.77
C SER A 43 10.94 8.32 7.66
N PHE A 44 11.57 8.30 6.48
CA PHE A 44 11.02 7.78 5.22
C PHE A 44 9.66 8.42 4.89
N THR A 45 9.60 9.75 4.97
CA THR A 45 8.45 10.54 4.53
C THR A 45 8.17 10.25 3.07
N ASN A 46 6.92 9.93 2.74
CA ASN A 46 6.43 9.70 1.39
C ASN A 46 7.13 8.55 0.65
N TRP A 47 7.72 7.61 1.39
CA TRP A 47 8.33 6.43 0.82
C TRP A 47 7.28 5.44 0.32
N CYS A 48 7.32 5.12 -0.97
CA CYS A 48 6.28 4.37 -1.69
C CYS A 48 5.93 3.04 -1.03
N ARG A 49 6.93 2.22 -0.69
CA ARG A 49 6.66 0.95 0.00
C ARG A 49 6.15 1.13 1.44
N GLY A 50 6.50 2.22 2.12
CA GLY A 50 5.92 2.53 3.43
C GLY A 50 4.43 2.82 3.33
N ILE A 51 4.02 3.61 2.34
CA ILE A 51 2.62 3.92 2.04
C ILE A 51 1.85 2.65 1.61
N ALA A 52 2.47 1.79 0.81
CA ALA A 52 1.89 0.51 0.43
C ALA A 52 1.51 -0.34 1.66
N TRP A 53 2.42 -0.45 2.63
CA TRP A 53 2.14 -1.16 3.88
C TRP A 53 1.09 -0.48 4.74
N TYR A 54 1.07 0.85 4.77
CA TYR A 54 0.05 1.62 5.46
C TYR A 54 -1.34 1.26 4.90
N LEU A 55 -1.54 1.39 3.58
CA LEU A 55 -2.81 1.10 2.93
C LEU A 55 -3.23 -0.37 3.03
N LEU A 56 -2.28 -1.30 2.84
CA LEU A 56 -2.56 -2.74 3.02
C LEU A 56 -2.94 -3.06 4.47
N GLY A 57 -2.33 -2.42 5.46
CA GLY A 57 -2.66 -2.62 6.87
C GLY A 57 -4.11 -2.24 7.17
N PHE A 58 -4.60 -1.14 6.59
CA PHE A 58 -6.00 -0.73 6.69
C PHE A 58 -6.93 -1.70 5.96
N SER A 59 -6.72 -1.89 4.65
CA SER A 59 -7.64 -2.68 3.84
C SER A 59 -7.74 -4.13 4.33
N ARG A 60 -6.62 -4.77 4.68
CA ARG A 60 -6.59 -6.16 5.19
C ARG A 60 -7.26 -6.28 6.56
N SER A 61 -7.15 -5.25 7.40
CA SER A 61 -7.87 -5.23 8.69
C SER A 61 -9.39 -5.14 8.46
N PHE A 62 -9.84 -4.30 7.53
CA PHE A 62 -11.26 -4.20 7.17
C PHE A 62 -11.82 -5.51 6.61
N ASP A 63 -11.09 -6.16 5.69
CA ASP A 63 -11.47 -7.46 5.15
C ASP A 63 -11.55 -8.54 6.24
N ALA A 64 -10.54 -8.57 7.12
CA ALA A 64 -10.44 -9.60 8.15
C ALA A 64 -11.50 -9.48 9.25
N VAL A 65 -11.89 -8.25 9.62
CA VAL A 65 -12.87 -7.99 10.68
C VAL A 65 -14.29 -7.84 10.12
N GLY A 66 -14.43 -7.28 8.93
CA GLY A 66 -15.70 -6.86 8.32
C GLY A 66 -15.75 -5.34 8.20
N VAL A 67 -15.91 -4.84 6.97
CA VAL A 67 -15.92 -3.40 6.66
C VAL A 67 -17.05 -2.64 7.38
N GLU A 68 -18.19 -3.31 7.61
CA GLU A 68 -19.34 -2.76 8.35
C GLU A 68 -19.00 -2.47 9.82
N LEU A 69 -18.07 -3.23 10.40
CA LEU A 69 -17.60 -3.07 11.78
C LEU A 69 -16.43 -2.10 11.90
N ALA A 70 -15.87 -1.65 10.77
CA ALA A 70 -14.78 -0.69 10.77
C ALA A 70 -15.29 0.67 11.26
N PRO A 71 -14.59 1.35 12.19
CA PRO A 71 -14.93 2.71 12.57
C PRO A 71 -14.89 3.68 11.37
N ALA A 72 -15.82 4.63 11.32
CA ALA A 72 -15.90 5.62 10.25
C ALA A 72 -14.58 6.40 10.07
N ASP A 73 -13.98 6.84 11.17
CA ASP A 73 -12.71 7.59 11.16
C ASP A 73 -11.52 6.83 10.55
N LEU A 74 -11.56 5.49 10.56
CA LEU A 74 -10.54 4.66 9.92
C LEU A 74 -10.86 4.41 8.44
N ARG A 75 -12.14 4.27 8.07
CA ARG A 75 -12.54 4.19 6.66
C ARG A 75 -12.22 5.49 5.94
N ASP A 76 -12.52 6.62 6.55
CA ASP A 76 -12.24 7.96 6.02
C ASP A 76 -10.74 8.17 5.82
N GLU A 77 -9.92 7.71 6.76
CA GLU A 77 -8.46 7.75 6.62
C GLU A 77 -7.96 6.90 5.45
N PHE A 78 -8.49 5.68 5.28
CA PHE A 78 -8.12 4.85 4.14
C PHE A 78 -8.48 5.51 2.80
N VAL A 79 -9.69 6.08 2.69
CA VAL A 79 -10.13 6.80 1.49
C VAL A 79 -9.24 8.02 1.24
N ARG A 80 -8.98 8.84 2.26
CA ARG A 80 -8.08 10.00 2.18
C ARG A 80 -6.68 9.60 1.71
N ALA A 81 -6.10 8.56 2.30
CA ALA A 81 -4.76 8.09 1.93
C ALA A 81 -4.72 7.53 0.50
N ALA A 82 -5.77 6.81 0.08
CA ALA A 82 -5.90 6.30 -1.28
C ALA A 82 -6.05 7.43 -2.32
N GLU A 83 -6.83 8.46 -2.01
CA GLU A 83 -6.97 9.66 -2.85
C GLU A 83 -5.65 10.42 -2.97
N TRP A 84 -4.99 10.67 -1.83
CA TRP A 84 -3.70 11.36 -1.79
C TRP A 84 -2.65 10.64 -2.63
N ILE A 85 -2.47 9.33 -2.44
CA ILE A 85 -1.45 8.57 -3.18
C ILE A 85 -1.79 8.46 -4.67
N ARG A 86 -3.08 8.39 -5.04
CA ARG A 86 -3.50 8.34 -6.44
C ARG A 86 -3.03 9.59 -7.21
N GLY A 87 -2.95 10.74 -6.56
CA GLY A 87 -2.43 11.98 -7.14
C GLY A 87 -0.94 11.93 -7.55
N TYR A 88 -0.18 10.95 -7.04
CA TYR A 88 1.25 10.79 -7.35
C TYR A 88 1.55 9.66 -8.35
N GLN A 89 0.54 9.06 -8.96
CA GLN A 89 0.77 8.03 -9.97
C GLN A 89 1.39 8.66 -11.22
N ASN A 90 2.55 8.15 -11.64
CA ASN A 90 3.26 8.67 -12.80
C ASN A 90 2.63 8.20 -14.13
N GLU A 91 3.15 8.70 -15.25
CA GLU A 91 2.66 8.39 -16.60
C GLU A 91 2.73 6.90 -16.93
N ALA A 92 3.78 6.20 -16.46
CA ALA A 92 3.92 4.75 -16.60
C ALA A 92 2.91 3.96 -15.73
N GLY A 93 2.15 4.62 -14.85
CA GLY A 93 1.20 3.95 -13.96
C GLY A 93 1.81 3.47 -12.64
N LEU A 94 3.07 3.81 -12.36
CA LEU A 94 3.78 3.42 -11.14
C LEU A 94 3.94 4.61 -10.18
N TRP A 95 4.52 4.34 -9.02
CA TRP A 95 4.91 5.36 -8.04
C TRP A 95 6.42 5.37 -7.86
N HIS A 96 6.99 6.57 -7.85
CA HIS A 96 8.39 6.83 -7.52
C HIS A 96 8.74 6.31 -6.13
N ALA A 97 9.98 5.88 -5.90
CA ALA A 97 10.41 5.33 -4.60
C ALA A 97 10.09 6.28 -3.44
N PHE A 98 10.20 7.59 -3.68
CA PHE A 98 9.60 8.64 -2.87
C PHE A 98 8.60 9.37 -3.76
N VAL A 99 7.32 9.31 -3.39
CA VAL A 99 6.22 9.55 -4.33
C VAL A 99 6.11 11.02 -4.76
N ASP A 100 6.64 11.91 -3.93
CA ASP A 100 6.73 13.36 -4.12
C ASP A 100 8.04 13.82 -4.79
N ASP A 101 8.97 12.90 -5.09
CA ASP A 101 10.25 13.22 -5.73
C ASP A 101 10.40 12.47 -7.06
N PRO A 102 10.08 13.10 -8.21
CA PRO A 102 10.15 12.44 -9.52
C PRO A 102 11.57 12.06 -9.95
N ARG A 103 12.61 12.57 -9.27
CA ARG A 103 14.01 12.17 -9.53
C ARG A 103 14.30 10.77 -9.00
N CYS A 104 13.52 10.28 -8.03
CA CYS A 104 13.62 8.92 -7.54
C CYS A 104 12.95 7.98 -8.55
N GLY A 105 13.68 6.99 -9.10
CA GLY A 105 13.07 6.00 -9.99
C GLY A 105 11.90 5.24 -9.34
N PRO A 106 11.03 4.56 -10.12
CA PRO A 106 9.89 3.82 -9.59
C PRO A 106 10.31 2.72 -8.60
N ASP A 107 9.39 2.39 -7.68
CA ASP A 107 9.48 1.21 -6.80
C ASP A 107 8.35 0.23 -7.16
N THR A 108 8.71 -0.87 -7.80
CA THR A 108 7.72 -1.85 -8.28
C THR A 108 7.02 -2.56 -7.14
N ALA A 109 7.70 -2.85 -6.03
CA ALA A 109 7.04 -3.47 -4.86
C ALA A 109 6.04 -2.51 -4.23
N GLY A 110 6.45 -1.26 -3.97
CA GLY A 110 5.55 -0.25 -3.41
C GLY A 110 4.32 -0.02 -4.30
N SER A 111 4.54 0.10 -5.62
CA SER A 111 3.47 0.26 -6.60
C SER A 111 2.52 -0.94 -6.62
N ALA A 112 3.04 -2.17 -6.55
CA ALA A 112 2.23 -3.38 -6.48
C ALA A 112 1.36 -3.42 -5.21
N GLY A 113 1.92 -3.02 -4.07
CA GLY A 113 1.18 -2.99 -2.80
C GLY A 113 0.10 -1.90 -2.75
N ILE A 114 0.37 -0.72 -3.32
CA ILE A 114 -0.64 0.35 -3.48
C ILE A 114 -1.79 -0.14 -4.37
N ALA A 115 -1.47 -0.74 -5.53
CA ALA A 115 -2.47 -1.28 -6.45
C ALA A 115 -3.32 -2.38 -5.78
N ALA A 116 -2.69 -3.31 -5.05
CA ALA A 116 -3.39 -4.33 -4.28
C ALA A 116 -4.35 -3.73 -3.25
N ALA A 117 -3.91 -2.72 -2.49
CA ALA A 117 -4.75 -2.08 -1.49
C ALA A 117 -5.93 -1.32 -2.12
N MET A 118 -5.72 -0.60 -3.24
CA MET A 118 -6.78 0.07 -3.97
C MET A 118 -7.83 -0.92 -4.49
N LEU A 119 -7.40 -2.02 -5.12
CA LEU A 119 -8.32 -3.04 -5.63
C LEU A 119 -9.10 -3.71 -4.50
N GLN A 120 -8.45 -3.98 -3.36
CA GLN A 120 -9.16 -4.49 -2.20
C GLN A 120 -10.16 -3.46 -1.65
N GLY A 121 -9.82 -2.17 -1.63
CA GLY A 121 -10.73 -1.09 -1.27
C GLY A 121 -11.96 -1.01 -2.16
N VAL A 122 -11.80 -1.21 -3.47
CA VAL A 122 -12.91 -1.31 -4.43
C VAL A 122 -13.79 -2.52 -4.11
N LYS A 123 -13.19 -3.70 -3.90
CA LYS A 123 -13.94 -4.91 -3.53
C LYS A 123 -14.74 -4.78 -2.23
N LEU A 124 -14.23 -4.01 -1.27
CA LEU A 124 -14.88 -3.74 0.00
C LEU A 124 -15.93 -2.62 -0.08
N GLY A 125 -16.15 -2.01 -1.25
CA GLY A 125 -17.08 -0.90 -1.43
C GLY A 125 -16.60 0.43 -0.82
N LEU A 126 -15.32 0.54 -0.45
CA LEU A 126 -14.73 1.74 0.14
C LEU A 126 -14.26 2.76 -0.91
N LEU A 127 -13.88 2.28 -2.11
CA LEU A 127 -13.36 3.10 -3.19
C LEU A 127 -14.22 2.92 -4.45
N PRO A 128 -14.47 3.99 -5.23
CA PRO A 128 -15.20 3.90 -6.48
C PRO A 128 -14.39 3.17 -7.57
N MET A 129 -15.08 2.74 -8.63
CA MET A 129 -14.48 1.98 -9.73
C MET A 129 -13.29 2.65 -10.41
N ALA A 130 -13.18 3.97 -10.40
CA ALA A 130 -12.02 4.69 -10.94
C ALA A 130 -10.68 4.27 -10.30
N TYR A 131 -10.69 3.75 -9.06
CA TYR A 131 -9.49 3.22 -8.41
C TYR A 131 -9.06 1.86 -8.97
N ARG A 132 -9.99 1.08 -9.56
CA ARG A 132 -9.64 -0.12 -10.32
C ARG A 132 -8.80 0.24 -11.53
N ASP A 133 -9.18 1.28 -12.27
CA ASP A 133 -8.47 1.67 -13.50
C ASP A 133 -7.06 2.21 -13.18
N CYS A 134 -6.94 2.98 -12.09
CA CYS A 134 -5.67 3.38 -11.52
C CYS A 134 -4.77 2.16 -11.22
N ALA A 135 -5.30 1.18 -10.50
CA ALA A 135 -4.56 -0.03 -10.13
C ALA A 135 -4.27 -0.95 -11.34
N GLN A 136 -5.16 -1.03 -12.32
CA GLN A 136 -4.96 -1.80 -13.55
C GLN A 136 -3.79 -1.26 -14.37
N ARG A 137 -3.64 0.07 -14.47
CA ARG A 137 -2.46 0.69 -15.09
C ARG A 137 -1.17 0.28 -14.39
N ALA A 138 -1.17 0.30 -13.05
CA ALA A 138 -0.02 -0.14 -12.27
C ALA A 138 0.29 -1.62 -12.53
N VAL A 139 -0.71 -2.50 -12.49
CA VAL A 139 -0.51 -3.93 -12.77
C VAL A 139 0.04 -4.16 -14.17
N ASN A 140 -0.51 -3.49 -15.20
CA ASN A 140 0.00 -3.62 -16.57
C ASN A 140 1.48 -3.26 -16.68
N SER A 141 1.88 -2.13 -16.10
CA SER A 141 3.29 -1.73 -16.10
C SER A 141 4.16 -2.71 -15.28
N LEU A 142 3.68 -3.19 -14.13
CA LEU A 142 4.42 -4.17 -13.32
C LEU A 142 4.67 -5.50 -14.04
N LEU A 143 3.78 -5.92 -14.93
CA LEU A 143 3.98 -7.14 -15.72
C LEU A 143 5.14 -6.99 -16.73
N GLU A 144 5.42 -5.77 -17.19
CA GLU A 144 6.59 -5.48 -18.04
C GLU A 144 7.92 -5.56 -17.25
N HIS A 145 7.86 -5.51 -15.93
CA HIS A 145 9.01 -5.64 -15.04
C HIS A 145 9.31 -7.09 -14.61
N LEU A 146 8.53 -8.06 -15.10
CA LEU A 146 8.80 -9.48 -14.86
C LEU A 146 10.00 -9.93 -15.69
N THR A 147 10.92 -10.63 -15.04
CA THR A 147 11.99 -11.36 -15.71
C THR A 147 11.44 -12.57 -16.47
N PRO A 148 12.20 -13.19 -17.39
CA PRO A 148 11.74 -14.38 -18.13
C PRO A 148 11.34 -15.57 -17.24
N ASP A 149 11.92 -15.68 -16.05
CA ASP A 149 11.60 -16.66 -15.01
C ASP A 149 10.43 -16.23 -14.10
N GLY A 150 9.78 -15.10 -14.41
CA GLY A 150 8.56 -14.63 -13.73
C GLY A 150 8.82 -13.91 -12.42
N LEU A 151 10.02 -13.37 -12.18
CA LEU A 151 10.35 -12.62 -10.97
C LEU A 151 10.20 -11.11 -11.21
N LEU A 152 9.58 -10.42 -10.25
CA LEU A 152 9.41 -8.98 -10.31
C LEU A 152 10.72 -8.28 -9.97
N SER A 153 11.26 -7.56 -10.95
CA SER A 153 12.43 -6.69 -10.82
C SER A 153 12.02 -5.25 -10.44
N GLY A 154 12.99 -4.34 -10.30
CA GLY A 154 12.70 -2.92 -10.08
C GLY A 154 12.29 -2.56 -8.64
N ILE A 155 12.58 -3.43 -7.67
CA ILE A 155 12.19 -3.24 -6.26
C ILE A 155 13.26 -2.42 -5.54
N THR A 156 12.88 -1.43 -4.73
CA THR A 156 13.86 -0.73 -3.87
C THR A 156 14.36 -1.68 -2.76
N GLN A 157 15.66 -1.64 -2.46
CA GLN A 157 16.31 -2.59 -1.53
C GLN A 157 15.78 -2.47 -0.08
N SER A 158 16.13 -3.41 0.80
CA SER A 158 15.88 -3.32 2.25
C SER A 158 16.19 -1.94 2.84
N ASN A 159 15.20 -1.36 3.52
CA ASN A 159 15.31 -0.02 4.12
C ASN A 159 16.21 0.04 5.36
N ARG A 160 16.82 -1.10 5.78
CA ARG A 160 17.92 -1.10 6.75
C ARG A 160 19.13 -0.32 6.23
N GLY A 161 19.29 -0.22 4.91
CA GLY A 161 20.31 0.61 4.27
C GLY A 161 20.03 2.13 4.27
N GLY A 162 18.94 2.57 4.90
CA GLY A 162 18.62 4.00 5.04
C GLY A 162 17.98 4.64 3.80
N GLU A 163 17.56 5.91 3.94
CA GLU A 163 16.86 6.65 2.89
C GLU A 163 17.72 6.90 1.64
N ALA A 164 19.02 7.16 1.80
CA ALA A 164 19.91 7.38 0.67
C ALA A 164 19.90 6.19 -0.31
N LEU A 165 19.92 4.96 0.22
CA LEU A 165 19.80 3.75 -0.61
C LEU A 165 18.42 3.65 -1.27
N GLN A 166 17.35 4.02 -0.56
CA GLN A 166 15.99 4.01 -1.13
C GLN A 166 15.78 5.06 -2.23
N ARG A 167 16.47 6.22 -2.14
CA ARG A 167 16.43 7.30 -3.14
C ARG A 167 17.34 7.02 -4.33
N SER A 168 18.35 6.16 -4.17
CA SER A 168 19.24 5.75 -5.26
C SER A 168 18.48 5.01 -6.36
N ASN A 169 19.13 4.78 -7.51
CA ASN A 169 18.60 3.95 -8.59
C ASN A 169 18.92 2.45 -8.44
N TYR A 170 19.52 2.04 -7.32
CA TYR A 170 19.79 0.62 -7.07
C TYR A 170 18.48 -0.14 -6.87
N ARG A 171 18.27 -1.21 -7.65
CA ARG A 171 17.06 -2.03 -7.63
C ARG A 171 17.41 -3.51 -7.52
N VAL A 172 16.50 -4.27 -6.94
CA VAL A 172 16.67 -5.71 -6.69
C VAL A 172 15.43 -6.49 -7.08
N ILE A 173 15.56 -7.81 -7.04
CA ILE A 173 14.46 -8.77 -7.05
C ILE A 173 14.25 -9.23 -5.60
N SER A 174 12.99 -9.32 -5.17
CA SER A 174 12.63 -9.73 -3.82
C SER A 174 11.29 -10.46 -3.81
N PRO A 175 11.16 -11.59 -3.06
CA PRO A 175 9.89 -12.29 -2.89
C PRO A 175 8.75 -11.41 -2.36
N MET A 176 9.07 -10.35 -1.62
CA MET A 176 8.08 -9.39 -1.13
C MET A 176 7.32 -8.72 -2.28
N GLY A 177 8.01 -8.25 -3.32
CA GLY A 177 7.36 -7.63 -4.47
C GLY A 177 6.46 -8.62 -5.20
N MET A 178 6.90 -9.87 -5.33
CA MET A 178 6.07 -10.95 -5.90
C MET A 178 4.78 -11.16 -5.12
N GLY A 179 4.85 -11.20 -3.78
CA GLY A 179 3.66 -11.36 -2.94
C GLY A 179 2.68 -10.18 -3.04
N MET A 180 3.19 -8.96 -3.23
CA MET A 180 2.34 -7.78 -3.47
C MET A 180 1.69 -7.81 -4.86
N LEU A 181 2.46 -8.17 -5.89
CA LEU A 181 1.93 -8.30 -7.26
C LEU A 181 0.87 -9.41 -7.35
N ALA A 182 1.11 -10.56 -6.74
CA ALA A 182 0.15 -11.66 -6.71
C ALA A 182 -1.19 -11.25 -6.08
N GLN A 183 -1.16 -10.47 -4.98
CA GLN A 183 -2.37 -9.92 -4.37
C GLN A 183 -3.10 -8.95 -5.32
N ALA A 184 -2.37 -8.04 -5.97
CA ALA A 184 -2.95 -7.10 -6.93
C ALA A 184 -3.64 -7.83 -8.09
N VAL A 185 -2.94 -8.79 -8.73
CA VAL A 185 -3.48 -9.58 -9.83
C VAL A 185 -4.71 -10.38 -9.39
N ALA A 186 -4.67 -11.04 -8.23
CA ALA A 186 -5.81 -11.81 -7.72
C ALA A 186 -7.05 -10.94 -7.48
N HIS A 187 -6.88 -9.74 -6.89
CA HIS A 187 -7.99 -8.81 -6.70
C HIS A 187 -8.53 -8.30 -8.03
N LEU A 188 -7.65 -7.97 -8.98
CA LEU A 188 -8.03 -7.47 -10.29
C LEU A 188 -8.85 -8.49 -11.09
N MET A 189 -8.40 -9.74 -11.13
CA MET A 189 -9.13 -10.84 -11.77
C MET A 189 -10.52 -11.03 -11.15
N SER A 190 -10.63 -10.98 -9.81
CA SER A 190 -11.94 -11.13 -9.15
C SER A 190 -12.94 -10.02 -9.48
N LEU A 191 -12.46 -8.82 -9.83
CA LEU A 191 -13.28 -7.70 -10.27
C LEU A 191 -13.62 -7.75 -11.77
N GLN A 192 -12.99 -8.62 -12.55
CA GLN A 192 -13.35 -8.84 -13.96
C GLN A 192 -14.48 -9.86 -14.11
N SER A 193 -14.58 -10.83 -13.18
CA SER A 193 -15.63 -11.86 -13.21
C SER A 193 -16.99 -11.39 -12.69
N THR A 194 -17.13 -10.13 -12.29
CA THR A 194 -18.34 -9.54 -11.69
C THR A 194 -19.00 -8.48 -12.58
N ALA A 195 -18.51 -8.30 -13.81
CA ALA A 195 -19.08 -7.46 -14.86
C ALA A 195 -19.62 -8.34 -15.99
#